data_AF-A0A930ATI5-F1
#
_entry.id   AF-A0A930ATI5-F1
#
_cell.length_a   1.000
_cell.length_b   1.000
_cell.length_c   1.000
_cell.angle_alpha   90.00
_cell.angle_beta   90.00
_cell.angle_gamma   90.00
#
_symmetry.space_group_name_H-M   'P 1'
#
loop_
_entity.id
_entity.type
_entity.pdbx_description
1 polymer ?
#
loop_
_entity_poly.entity_id
_entity_poly.type
_entity_poly.pdbx_seq_one_letter_code
_entity_poly.pdbx_strand_id
1 'polypeptide(L)'
;LKSIRNIEEYEKGGVIDRSWILNDRMIACIGLDMHEESTMDIQVMKVEEGKHGKLTIYLTNKEKTFSLSCRDKGEARRFAGYLQKRNSNIKLENIQPEGNGTLQDLGAL
;
A
#
# COMPACT_ATOMS: atom_id res chain seq x y z
N LEU A 1 -19.49 6.64 -5.57
CA LEU A 1 -18.04 6.60 -5.31
C LEU A 1 -17.66 7.84 -4.51
N LYS A 2 -16.88 7.71 -3.43
CA LYS A 2 -16.24 8.89 -2.82
C LYS A 2 -15.32 9.50 -3.88
N SER A 3 -15.34 10.82 -4.03
CA SER A 3 -14.45 11.52 -4.96
C SER A 3 -13.02 11.40 -4.43
N ILE A 4 -12.09 10.98 -5.29
CA ILE A 4 -10.64 10.98 -4.99
C ILE A 4 -10.21 12.44 -4.82
N ARG A 5 -9.47 12.71 -3.74
CA ARG A 5 -9.06 14.07 -3.41
C ARG A 5 -7.79 14.44 -4.15
N ASN A 6 -7.84 15.55 -4.89
CA ASN A 6 -6.69 16.24 -5.49
C ASN A 6 -5.68 15.30 -6.17
N ILE A 7 -6.04 14.84 -7.39
CA ILE A 7 -5.26 13.84 -8.12
C ILE A 7 -3.81 14.28 -8.42
N GLU A 8 -3.58 15.58 -8.62
CA GLU A 8 -2.25 16.16 -8.89
C GLU A 8 -1.27 15.93 -7.73
N GLU A 9 -1.76 15.77 -6.50
CA GLU A 9 -0.90 15.51 -5.35
C GLU A 9 -0.26 14.13 -5.42
N TYR A 10 -0.98 13.15 -5.99
CA TYR A 10 -0.50 11.78 -6.15
C TYR A 10 0.60 11.64 -7.20
N GLU A 11 0.78 12.63 -8.08
CA GLU A 11 1.91 12.67 -9.03
C GLU A 11 3.27 12.78 -8.32
N LYS A 12 3.27 13.29 -7.07
CA LYS A 12 4.47 13.40 -6.21
C LYS A 12 4.58 12.23 -5.22
N GLY A 13 3.64 11.31 -5.26
CA GLY A 13 3.54 10.17 -4.35
C GLY A 13 4.40 8.99 -4.77
N GLY A 14 4.38 7.97 -3.91
CA GLY A 14 4.88 6.64 -4.24
C GLY A 14 3.88 5.86 -5.08
N VAL A 15 4.32 4.81 -5.75
CA VAL A 15 3.47 3.92 -6.54
C VAL A 15 3.73 2.46 -6.15
N ILE A 16 2.65 1.70 -6.02
CA ILE A 16 2.66 0.25 -5.87
C ILE A 16 1.74 -0.34 -6.93
N ASP A 17 2.31 -0.95 -7.97
CA ASP A 17 1.61 -1.35 -9.19
C ASP A 17 0.70 -0.23 -9.73
N ARG A 18 -0.61 -0.30 -9.46
CA ARG A 18 -1.64 0.67 -9.89
C ARG A 18 -2.23 1.47 -8.74
N SER A 19 -1.56 1.47 -7.59
CA SER A 19 -1.96 2.18 -6.37
C SER A 19 -1.00 3.34 -6.13
N TRP A 20 -1.54 4.49 -5.72
CA TRP A 20 -0.75 5.70 -5.45
C TRP A 20 -0.74 6.01 -3.96
N ILE A 21 0.44 6.32 -3.43
CA ILE A 21 0.70 6.40 -2.00
C ILE A 21 1.15 7.81 -1.63
N LEU A 22 0.47 8.42 -0.65
CA LEU A 22 0.87 9.65 0.03
C LEU A 22 1.03 9.37 1.53
N ASN A 23 1.65 10.32 2.24
CA ASN A 23 2.00 10.16 3.65
C ASN A 23 0.80 9.90 4.57
N ASP A 24 -0.36 10.47 4.24
CA ASP A 24 -1.60 10.43 5.01
C ASP A 24 -2.69 9.54 4.37
N ARG A 25 -2.60 9.27 3.07
CA ARG A 25 -3.62 8.54 2.31
C ARG A 25 -3.05 7.80 1.11
N MET A 26 -3.83 6.88 0.56
CA MET A 26 -3.51 6.14 -0.66
C MET A 26 -4.74 5.97 -1.53
N ILE A 27 -4.53 5.85 -2.83
CA ILE A 27 -5.50 5.25 -3.75
C ILE A 27 -5.12 3.78 -3.86
N ALA A 28 -5.91 2.91 -3.24
CA ALA A 28 -5.73 1.46 -3.32
C ALA A 28 -6.47 0.92 -4.54
N CYS A 29 -5.78 0.11 -5.35
CA CYS A 29 -6.31 -0.41 -6.61
C CYS A 29 -6.11 -1.92 -6.73
N ILE A 30 -7.20 -2.64 -7.02
CA ILE A 30 -7.18 -4.05 -7.40
C ILE A 30 -8.17 -4.32 -8.53
N GLY A 31 -7.64 -4.78 -9.68
CA GLY A 31 -8.47 -4.97 -10.87
C GLY A 31 -9.06 -3.64 -11.37
N LEU A 32 -10.39 -3.49 -11.26
CA LEU A 32 -11.15 -2.27 -11.57
C LEU A 32 -11.68 -1.57 -10.31
N ASP A 33 -11.46 -2.15 -9.12
CA ASP A 33 -11.83 -1.53 -7.86
C ASP A 33 -10.73 -0.55 -7.44
N MET A 34 -11.14 0.69 -7.19
CA MET A 34 -10.28 1.78 -6.80
C MET A 34 -10.98 2.64 -5.76
N HIS A 35 -10.31 2.86 -4.63
CA HIS A 35 -10.84 3.66 -3.54
C HIS A 35 -9.70 4.28 -2.72
N GLU A 36 -10.03 5.39 -2.05
CA GLU A 36 -9.06 6.14 -1.26
C GLU A 36 -9.14 5.76 0.22
N GLU A 37 -8.01 5.45 0.83
CA GLU A 37 -7.90 5.00 2.23
C GLU A 37 -6.78 5.74 2.96
N SER A 38 -6.86 5.80 4.29
CA SER A 38 -5.76 6.31 5.12
C SER A 38 -4.57 5.35 5.12
N THR A 39 -3.35 5.90 5.13
CA THR A 39 -2.11 5.13 5.35
C THR A 39 -1.69 5.09 6.82
N MET A 40 -2.32 5.88 7.69
CA MET A 40 -1.89 6.09 9.08
C MET A 40 -2.44 5.06 10.07
N ASP A 41 -3.56 4.43 9.73
CA ASP A 41 -4.36 3.60 10.64
C ASP A 41 -4.48 2.14 10.16
N ILE A 42 -3.53 1.73 9.31
CA ILE A 42 -3.37 0.34 8.93
C ILE A 42 -2.79 -0.46 10.10
N GLN A 43 -3.50 -1.51 10.49
CA GLN A 43 -3.16 -2.37 11.62
C GLN A 43 -2.53 -3.68 11.18
N VAL A 44 -2.93 -4.20 10.02
CA VAL A 44 -2.40 -5.46 9.46
C VAL A 44 -2.10 -5.28 7.99
N MET A 45 -0.93 -5.77 7.57
CA MET A 45 -0.60 -5.99 6.16
C MET A 45 -0.30 -7.48 5.98
N LYS A 46 -0.99 -8.11 5.04
CA LYS A 46 -0.76 -9.50 4.63
C LYS A 46 -0.47 -9.55 3.13
N VAL A 47 0.54 -10.32 2.75
CA VAL A 47 0.84 -10.58 1.34
C VAL A 47 0.48 -12.02 1.02
N GLU A 48 -0.29 -12.23 -0.05
CA GLU A 48 -0.60 -13.56 -0.56
C GLU A 48 -0.23 -13.69 -2.04
N GLU A 49 0.24 -14.88 -2.39
CA GLU A 49 0.52 -15.25 -3.78
C GLU A 49 -0.67 -16.04 -4.33
N GLY A 50 -1.37 -15.44 -5.28
CA GLY A 50 -2.51 -16.03 -5.97
C GLY A 50 -2.10 -16.88 -7.17
N LYS A 51 -3.10 -17.21 -8.00
CA LYS A 51 -2.87 -17.97 -9.24
C LYS A 51 -1.95 -17.21 -10.18
N HIS A 52 -1.06 -17.95 -10.86
CA HIS A 52 -0.08 -17.42 -11.81
C HIS A 52 0.93 -16.43 -11.19
N GLY A 53 1.24 -16.56 -9.90
CA GLY A 53 2.25 -15.73 -9.23
C GLY A 53 1.83 -14.29 -9.00
N LYS A 54 0.55 -13.95 -9.18
CA LYS A 54 0.03 -12.61 -8.87
C LYS A 54 0.04 -12.39 -7.36
N LEU A 55 0.68 -11.31 -6.92
CA LEU A 55 0.73 -10.95 -5.52
C LEU A 55 -0.38 -9.95 -5.18
N THR A 56 -1.07 -10.22 -4.08
CA THR A 56 -2.10 -9.34 -3.52
C THR A 56 -1.67 -8.91 -2.12
N ILE A 57 -1.76 -7.61 -1.87
CA ILE A 57 -1.57 -7.02 -0.55
C ILE A 57 -2.96 -6.78 0.05
N TYR A 58 -3.20 -7.33 1.23
CA TYR A 58 -4.39 -7.08 2.03
C TYR A 58 -4.02 -6.17 3.18
N LEU A 59 -4.74 -5.05 3.30
CA LEU A 59 -4.59 -4.07 4.36
C LEU A 59 -5.85 -4.06 5.22
N THR A 60 -5.68 -4.12 6.53
CA THR A 60 -6.79 -4.02 7.48
C THR A 60 -6.60 -2.78 8.35
N ASN A 61 -7.60 -1.91 8.36
CA ASN A 61 -7.74 -0.82 9.32
C ASN A 61 -8.87 -1.16 10.32
N LYS A 62 -9.27 -0.19 11.15
CA LYS A 62 -10.33 -0.41 12.16
C LYS A 62 -11.71 -0.69 11.57
N GLU A 63 -11.96 -0.28 10.33
CA GLU A 63 -13.28 -0.34 9.70
C GLU A 63 -13.43 -1.55 8.81
N LYS A 64 -12.37 -1.91 8.06
CA LYS A 64 -12.44 -2.92 7.00
C LYS A 64 -11.08 -3.46 6.61
N THR A 65 -11.15 -4.54 5.82
CA THR A 65 -10.04 -5.03 5.01
C THR A 65 -10.26 -4.63 3.56
N PHE A 66 -9.21 -4.14 2.92
CA PHE A 66 -9.17 -3.82 1.50
C PHE A 66 -7.87 -4.33 0.88
N SER A 67 -7.77 -4.32 -0.44
CA SER A 67 -6.63 -4.92 -1.13
C SER A 67 -6.13 -4.08 -2.29
N LEU A 68 -4.86 -4.29 -2.60
CA LEU A 68 -4.18 -3.74 -3.75
C LEU A 68 -3.27 -4.78 -4.40
N SER A 69 -3.08 -4.67 -5.71
CA SER A 69 -2.09 -5.50 -6.42
C SER A 69 -0.67 -4.99 -6.19
N CYS A 70 0.30 -5.90 -6.25
CA CYS A 70 1.70 -5.54 -6.36
C CYS A 70 2.39 -6.39 -7.44
N ARG A 71 3.44 -5.82 -8.03
CA ARG A 71 4.19 -6.38 -9.14
C ARG A 71 5.07 -7.55 -8.71
N ASP A 72 5.76 -7.39 -7.59
CA ASP A 72 6.69 -8.38 -7.07
C ASP A 72 6.84 -8.29 -5.54
N LYS A 73 7.60 -9.24 -4.97
CA LYS A 73 7.83 -9.31 -3.53
C LYS A 73 8.66 -8.12 -3.03
N GLY A 74 9.61 -7.60 -3.80
CA GLY A 74 10.43 -6.46 -3.39
C GLY A 74 9.61 -5.20 -3.21
N GLU A 75 8.69 -4.92 -4.14
CA GLU A 75 7.72 -3.83 -4.02
C GLU A 75 6.86 -3.97 -2.75
N ALA A 76 6.36 -5.18 -2.46
CA ALA A 76 5.62 -5.44 -1.23
C ALA A 76 6.46 -5.25 0.04
N ARG A 77 7.75 -5.62 0.02
CA ARG A 77 8.67 -5.40 1.17
C ARG A 77 8.92 -3.92 1.42
N ARG A 78 9.13 -3.10 0.37
CA ARG A 78 9.31 -1.65 0.51
C ARG A 78 8.05 -0.98 1.03
N PHE A 79 6.89 -1.42 0.57
CA PHE A 79 5.61 -0.93 1.10
C PHE A 79 5.37 -1.35 2.56
N ALA A 80 5.78 -2.56 2.95
CA ALA A 80 5.75 -2.97 4.35
C ALA A 80 6.65 -2.09 5.23
N GLY A 81 7.86 -1.74 4.77
CA GLY A 81 8.75 -0.80 5.47
C GLY A 81 8.14 0.60 5.58
N TYR A 82 7.51 1.08 4.51
CA TYR A 82 6.75 2.33 4.50
C TYR A 82 5.63 2.36 5.56
N LEU A 83 4.81 1.32 5.63
CA LEU A 83 3.71 1.25 6.61
C LEU A 83 4.25 1.09 8.05
N GLN A 84 5.29 0.29 8.25
CA GLN A 84 5.92 0.11 9.55
C GLN A 84 6.50 1.40 10.11
N LYS A 85 7.01 2.30 9.26
CA LYS A 85 7.49 3.62 9.69
C LYS A 85 6.37 4.51 10.23
N ARG A 86 5.15 4.36 9.74
CA ARG A 86 3.95 5.12 10.16
C ARG A 86 3.25 4.50 11.35
N ASN A 87 3.24 3.18 11.42
CA ASN A 87 2.73 2.42 12.54
C ASN A 87 3.71 1.29 12.91
N SER A 88 4.57 1.53 13.91
CA SER A 88 5.57 0.54 14.36
C SER A 88 4.95 -0.74 14.92
N ASN A 89 3.66 -0.71 15.28
CA ASN A 89 2.91 -1.84 15.81
C ASN A 89 2.09 -2.58 14.74
N ILE A 90 2.26 -2.23 13.46
CA ILE A 90 1.59 -2.95 12.37
C ILE A 90 1.97 -4.43 12.41
N LYS A 91 0.98 -5.31 12.24
CA LYS A 91 1.20 -6.73 12.06
C LYS A 91 1.52 -7.02 10.59
N LEU A 92 2.72 -7.54 10.32
CA LEU A 92 3.15 -7.95 8.99
C LEU A 92 3.04 -9.48 8.87
N GLU A 93 2.24 -9.95 7.92
CA GLU A 93 2.03 -11.38 7.65
C GLU A 93 2.59 -11.76 6.28
N ASN A 94 3.40 -12.83 6.25
CA ASN A 94 4.05 -13.37 5.03
C ASN A 94 4.97 -12.39 4.30
N ILE A 95 5.44 -11.34 4.98
CA ILE A 95 6.34 -10.35 4.39
C ILE A 95 7.32 -9.84 5.45
N GLN A 96 8.52 -9.49 5.01
CA GLN A 96 9.53 -8.80 5.84
C GLN A 96 9.74 -7.39 5.27
N PRO A 97 9.73 -6.34 6.09
CA PRO A 97 9.88 -4.98 5.58
C PRO A 97 11.32 -4.74 5.07
N GLU A 98 11.47 -3.90 4.06
CA GLU A 98 12.76 -3.40 3.57
C GLU A 98 12.68 -1.90 3.24
N GLY A 99 13.83 -1.25 3.06
CA GLY A 99 13.92 0.18 2.75
C GLY A 99 13.94 1.08 4.00
N ASN A 100 13.93 2.38 3.78
CA ASN A 100 13.96 3.41 4.82
C ASN A 100 12.55 3.84 5.29
N GLY A 101 11.51 3.34 4.62
CA GLY A 101 10.11 3.62 4.90
C GLY A 101 9.61 4.95 4.32
N THR A 102 10.27 5.46 3.28
CA THR A 102 9.95 6.74 2.64
C THR A 102 9.12 6.56 1.37
N LEU A 103 8.55 7.66 0.85
CA LEU A 103 7.87 7.62 -0.45
C LEU A 103 8.86 7.38 -1.60
N GLN A 104 10.14 7.79 -1.44
CA GLN A 104 11.19 7.53 -2.42
C GLN A 104 11.47 6.03 -2.59
N ASP A 105 11.36 5.23 -1.52
CA ASP A 105 11.45 3.76 -1.63
C ASP A 105 10.33 3.17 -2.50
N LEU A 106 9.24 3.92 -2.68
CA LEU A 106 8.09 3.57 -3.52
C LEU A 106 8.11 4.33 -4.87
N GLY A 107 9.23 4.97 -5.24
CA GLY A 107 9.39 5.62 -6.53
C GLY A 107 8.93 7.08 -6.64
N ALA A 108 8.64 7.74 -5.51
CA ALA A 108 8.39 9.19 -5.51
C ALA A 108 9.66 9.97 -5.91
N LEU A 109 9.46 11.05 -6.68
CA LEU A 109 10.51 11.97 -7.15
C LEU A 109 10.91 13.01 -6.09
#